data_AF-A0A1Y3U5G6-F1
#
_entry.id   AF-A0A1Y3U5G6-F1
#
_cell.length_a   1.000
_cell.length_b   1.000
_cell.length_c   1.000
_cell.angle_alpha   90.00
_cell.angle_beta   90.00
_cell.angle_gamma   90.00
#
_symmetry.space_group_name_H-M   'P 1'
#
loop_
_entity.id
_entity.type
_entity.pdbx_description
1 polymer ?
#
loop_
_entity_poly.entity_id
_entity_poly.type
_entity_poly.pdbx_seq_one_letter_code
_entity_poly.pdbx_strand_id
1 'polypeptide(L)'
;MHVEQTTYDASSVESILRYARQLEGTTLRDACEIDEVANPRKRRGSFGNALEKYFFHYDINNSPDADFREAETELKSTPLRKKKNGEFSAKERLVISKINYMTVVDETWETSSLQKKLHKILLVARWAGLTDFIIRKIVSLPIVERFRKRRQARLLNEYRSNHSAGRHGKLRCSLEFSDR
;
A
#
# COMPACT_ATOMS: atom_id res chain seq x y z
N MET A 1 9.58 22.01 12.68
CA MET A 1 8.66 21.11 11.96
C MET A 1 7.62 20.68 12.98
N HIS A 2 6.39 21.20 12.90
CA HIS A 2 5.33 20.84 13.83
C HIS A 2 4.83 19.45 13.42
N VAL A 3 5.28 18.42 14.14
CA VAL A 3 4.66 17.11 14.08
C VAL A 3 3.42 17.21 14.98
N GLU A 4 2.24 17.36 14.37
CA GLU A 4 1.00 17.14 15.10
C GLU A 4 1.05 15.74 15.71
N GLN A 5 0.56 15.63 16.94
CA GLN A 5 0.76 14.50 17.82
C GLN A 5 0.03 13.26 17.28
N THR A 6 0.66 12.51 16.38
CA THR A 6 0.15 11.23 15.89
C THR A 6 -0.01 10.29 17.09
N THR A 7 -1.22 9.76 17.32
CA THR A 7 -1.53 8.91 18.48
C THR A 7 -0.94 7.49 18.40
N TYR A 8 0.02 7.27 17.50
CA TYR A 8 0.73 6.02 17.29
C TYR A 8 2.25 6.23 17.23
N ASP A 9 2.99 5.21 17.66
CA ASP A 9 4.45 5.13 17.50
C ASP A 9 4.79 4.70 16.06
N ALA A 10 5.43 5.60 15.31
CA ALA A 10 5.80 5.40 13.91
C ALA A 10 6.94 4.39 13.69
N SER A 11 7.65 4.00 14.75
CA SER A 11 8.67 2.95 14.73
C SER A 11 8.10 1.54 14.96
N SER A 12 6.87 1.45 15.47
CA SER A 12 6.21 0.19 15.84
C SER A 12 5.12 -0.20 14.85
N VAL A 13 5.37 -1.26 14.07
CA VAL A 13 4.38 -1.87 13.16
C VAL A 13 3.07 -2.22 13.89
N GLU A 14 3.18 -2.69 15.13
CA GLU A 14 2.02 -3.04 15.95
C GLU A 14 1.23 -1.80 16.37
N SER A 15 1.92 -0.72 16.77
CA SER A 15 1.26 0.54 17.10
C SER A 15 0.55 1.13 15.88
N ILE A 16 1.21 1.14 14.73
CA ILE A 16 0.63 1.60 13.45
C ILE A 16 -0.59 0.75 13.09
N LEU A 17 -0.49 -0.57 13.17
CA LEU A 17 -1.60 -1.47 12.84
C LEU A 17 -2.80 -1.27 13.79
N ARG A 18 -2.54 -1.14 15.10
CA ARG A 18 -3.59 -0.88 16.10
C ARG A 18 -4.30 0.44 15.85
N TYR A 19 -3.55 1.49 15.52
CA TYR A 19 -4.11 2.79 15.16
C TYR A 19 -4.94 2.69 13.87
N ALA A 20 -4.40 2.09 12.82
CA ALA A 20 -5.08 1.91 11.55
C ALA A 20 -6.40 1.13 11.70
N ARG A 21 -6.44 0.08 12.54
CA ARG A 21 -7.65 -0.73 12.78
C ARG A 21 -8.85 0.04 13.34
N GLN A 22 -8.66 1.24 13.88
CA GLN A 22 -9.77 2.13 14.26
C GLN A 22 -10.66 2.51 13.07
N LEU A 23 -10.13 2.40 11.84
CA LEU A 23 -10.89 2.62 10.61
C LEU A 23 -11.80 1.44 10.22
N GLU A 24 -11.63 0.26 10.82
CA GLU A 24 -12.44 -0.90 10.44
C GLU A 24 -13.93 -0.66 10.76
N GLY A 25 -14.79 -0.81 9.75
CA GLY A 25 -16.22 -0.57 9.87
C GLY A 25 -16.66 0.88 9.62
N THR A 26 -15.73 1.83 9.52
CA THR A 26 -16.02 3.24 9.27
C THR A 26 -15.67 3.66 7.85
N THR A 27 -16.01 4.88 7.48
CA THR A 27 -15.47 5.55 6.29
C THR A 27 -14.35 6.50 6.70
N LEU A 28 -13.43 6.80 5.78
CA LEU A 28 -12.39 7.80 6.02
C LEU A 28 -13.00 9.21 6.23
N ARG A 29 -14.18 9.46 5.65
CA ARG A 29 -14.91 10.71 5.81
C ARG A 29 -15.31 10.92 7.27
N ASP A 30 -15.97 9.91 7.85
CA ASP A 30 -16.46 9.95 9.22
C ASP A 30 -15.30 9.94 10.22
N ALA A 31 -14.28 9.10 9.98
CA ALA A 31 -13.16 8.94 10.90
C ALA A 31 -12.25 10.18 10.98
N CYS A 32 -12.17 10.97 9.90
CA CYS A 32 -11.31 12.15 9.82
C CYS A 32 -12.10 13.47 9.79
N GLU A 33 -13.43 13.42 9.91
CA GLU A 33 -14.31 14.60 9.85
C GLU A 33 -14.07 15.49 8.62
N ILE A 34 -13.84 14.87 7.46
CA ILE A 34 -13.60 15.59 6.19
C ILE A 34 -14.85 15.62 5.33
N ASP A 35 -15.00 16.65 4.48
CA ASP A 35 -16.21 16.77 3.65
C ASP A 35 -16.34 15.69 2.61
N GLU A 36 -15.25 15.33 1.89
CA GLU A 36 -15.28 14.28 0.87
C GLU A 36 -13.91 13.68 0.57
N VAL A 37 -13.90 12.43 0.09
CA VAL A 37 -12.73 11.80 -0.53
C VAL A 37 -12.90 11.81 -2.04
N ALA A 38 -11.94 12.42 -2.75
CA ALA A 38 -12.00 12.53 -4.20
C ALA A 38 -12.21 11.17 -4.89
N ASN A 39 -13.06 11.14 -5.91
CA ASN A 39 -13.46 9.91 -6.60
C ASN A 39 -12.27 9.21 -7.29
N PRO A 40 -11.93 7.95 -6.92
CA PRO A 40 -10.82 7.19 -7.50
C PRO A 40 -10.92 6.94 -9.00
N ARG A 41 -12.12 7.00 -9.59
CA ARG A 41 -12.32 6.89 -11.05
C ARG A 41 -11.83 8.14 -11.79
N LYS A 42 -11.97 9.32 -11.17
CA LYS A 42 -11.49 10.59 -11.73
C LYS A 42 -10.02 10.81 -11.42
N ARG A 43 -9.60 10.50 -10.19
CA ARG A 43 -8.22 10.67 -9.72
C ARG A 43 -7.70 9.37 -9.10
N ARG A 44 -6.95 8.59 -9.88
CA ARG A 44 -6.32 7.35 -9.40
C ARG A 44 -5.41 7.65 -8.20
N GLY A 45 -5.49 6.82 -7.17
CA GLY A 45 -4.70 6.97 -5.94
C GLY A 45 -5.31 7.95 -4.92
N SER A 46 -6.41 8.65 -5.23
CA SER A 46 -7.02 9.64 -4.33
C SER A 46 -7.28 9.13 -2.92
N PHE A 47 -7.73 7.89 -2.77
CA PHE A 47 -7.97 7.28 -1.46
C PHE A 47 -6.68 7.04 -0.67
N GLY A 48 -5.59 6.63 -1.33
CA GLY A 48 -4.29 6.46 -0.68
C GLY A 48 -3.76 7.79 -0.17
N ASN A 49 -3.77 8.81 -1.04
CA ASN A 49 -3.39 10.17 -0.67
C ASN A 49 -4.24 10.75 0.48
N ALA A 50 -5.54 10.41 0.52
CA ALA A 50 -6.42 10.84 1.61
C ALA A 50 -6.08 10.13 2.92
N LEU A 51 -5.77 8.83 2.90
CA LEU A 51 -5.31 8.10 4.08
C LEU A 51 -4.01 8.71 4.63
N GLU A 52 -3.03 8.93 3.76
CA GLU A 52 -1.73 9.53 4.10
C GLU A 52 -1.95 10.88 4.79
N LYS A 53 -2.71 11.77 4.15
CA LYS A 53 -2.88 13.15 4.61
C LYS A 53 -3.77 13.29 5.85
N TYR A 54 -4.95 12.67 5.84
CA TYR A 54 -5.99 12.97 6.83
C TYR A 54 -5.99 12.04 8.04
N PHE A 55 -5.47 10.81 7.89
CA PHE A 55 -5.47 9.84 8.98
C PHE A 55 -4.08 9.60 9.58
N PHE A 56 -3.06 9.54 8.73
CA PHE A 56 -1.66 9.36 9.16
C PHE A 56 -0.86 10.67 9.21
N HIS A 57 -1.44 11.79 8.78
CA HIS A 57 -0.85 13.13 8.86
C HIS A 57 0.51 13.27 8.16
N TYR A 58 0.69 12.58 7.03
CA TYR A 58 1.89 12.69 6.19
C TYR A 58 1.68 13.57 4.95
N ASP A 59 2.75 14.26 4.57
CA ASP A 59 2.81 14.96 3.28
C ASP A 59 2.89 13.97 2.11
N ILE A 60 2.04 14.21 1.11
CA ILE A 60 2.04 13.42 -0.14
C ILE A 60 3.36 13.68 -0.86
N ASN A 61 4.25 12.67 -0.89
CA ASN A 61 5.54 12.76 -1.55
C ASN A 61 5.82 11.50 -2.41
N ASN A 62 6.88 11.55 -3.22
CA ASN A 62 7.30 10.43 -4.09
C ASN A 62 8.58 9.77 -3.57
N SER A 63 8.80 9.75 -2.26
CA SER A 63 9.99 9.12 -1.67
C SER A 63 10.13 7.66 -2.11
N PRO A 64 11.35 7.19 -2.41
CA PRO A 64 11.60 5.77 -2.67
C PRO A 64 11.48 4.92 -1.40
N ASP A 65 11.52 5.54 -0.22
CA ASP A 65 11.37 4.86 1.07
C ASP A 65 9.95 4.38 1.31
N ALA A 66 9.80 3.55 2.35
CA ALA A 66 8.51 3.17 2.89
C ALA A 66 7.79 4.36 3.51
N ASP A 67 6.44 4.36 3.47
CA ASP A 67 5.63 5.43 4.04
C ASP A 67 5.88 5.61 5.55
N PHE A 68 6.03 4.50 6.30
CA PHE A 68 6.51 4.49 7.68
C PHE A 68 7.99 4.08 7.69
N ARG A 69 8.89 5.05 7.49
CA ARG A 69 10.33 4.81 7.34
C ARG A 69 10.94 4.04 8.52
N GLU A 70 10.62 4.45 9.75
CA GLU A 70 11.18 3.86 10.97
C GLU A 70 10.72 2.42 11.21
N ALA A 71 9.46 2.12 10.85
CA ALA A 71 8.91 0.76 10.91
C ALA A 71 9.18 -0.06 9.63
N GLU A 72 9.86 0.51 8.63
CA GLU A 72 10.08 -0.04 7.29
C GLU A 72 8.79 -0.62 6.67
N THR A 73 7.68 0.10 6.80
CA THR A 73 6.35 -0.37 6.41
C THR A 73 5.73 0.53 5.36
N GLU A 74 5.34 -0.06 4.23
CA GLU A 74 4.64 0.63 3.13
C GLU A 74 3.14 0.60 3.37
N LEU A 75 2.46 1.74 3.22
CA LEU A 75 1.01 1.85 3.24
C LEU A 75 0.45 1.57 1.85
N LYS A 76 -0.50 0.66 1.77
CA LYS A 76 -1.24 0.39 0.53
C LYS A 76 -2.72 0.28 0.81
N SER A 77 -3.52 0.69 -0.17
CA SER A 77 -4.97 0.47 -0.15
C SER A 77 -5.42 -0.30 -1.38
N THR A 78 -6.47 -1.11 -1.22
CA THR A 78 -7.06 -1.84 -2.34
C THR A 78 -8.58 -1.94 -2.22
N PRO A 79 -9.33 -1.67 -3.30
CA PRO A 79 -10.74 -1.99 -3.35
C PRO A 79 -10.94 -3.52 -3.40
N LEU A 80 -11.97 -4.00 -2.69
CA LEU A 80 -12.43 -5.38 -2.70
C LEU A 80 -13.57 -5.57 -3.69
N ARG A 81 -13.69 -6.80 -4.19
CA ARG A 81 -14.82 -7.31 -4.97
C ARG A 81 -15.33 -8.61 -4.34
N LYS A 82 -16.64 -8.70 -4.16
CA LYS A 82 -17.33 -9.95 -3.81
C LYS A 82 -17.42 -10.87 -5.03
N LYS A 83 -16.97 -12.11 -4.88
CA LYS A 83 -17.08 -13.18 -5.87
C LYS A 83 -18.48 -13.81 -5.82
N LYS A 84 -18.83 -14.59 -6.85
CA LYS A 84 -20.11 -15.30 -6.93
C LYS A 84 -20.31 -16.30 -5.78
N ASN A 85 -19.23 -16.94 -5.32
CA ASN A 85 -19.22 -17.88 -4.20
C ASN A 85 -19.25 -17.21 -2.81
N GLY A 86 -19.41 -15.89 -2.74
CA GLY A 86 -19.48 -15.14 -1.48
C GLY A 86 -18.12 -14.65 -0.95
N GLU A 87 -17.00 -15.23 -1.39
CA GLU A 87 -15.66 -14.82 -0.99
C GLU A 87 -15.27 -13.42 -1.52
N PHE A 88 -14.21 -12.84 -0.95
CA PHE A 88 -13.66 -11.56 -1.38
C PHE A 88 -12.33 -11.71 -2.13
N SER A 89 -12.04 -10.75 -2.99
CA SER A 89 -10.78 -10.64 -3.72
C SER A 89 -10.43 -9.18 -3.96
N ALA A 90 -9.14 -8.88 -4.19
CA ALA A 90 -8.75 -7.56 -4.65
C ALA A 90 -9.42 -7.29 -6.01
N LYS A 91 -10.08 -6.13 -6.17
CA LYS A 91 -10.71 -5.72 -7.42
C LYS A 91 -9.67 -5.37 -8.49
N GLU A 92 -8.48 -4.95 -8.07
CA GLU A 92 -7.38 -4.61 -8.94
C GLU A 92 -6.05 -5.14 -8.39
N ARG A 93 -5.05 -5.27 -9.26
CA ARG A 93 -3.70 -5.67 -8.82
C ARG A 93 -3.05 -4.52 -8.06
N LEU A 94 -2.44 -4.85 -6.92
CA LEU A 94 -1.77 -3.88 -6.08
C LEU A 94 -0.52 -3.35 -6.79
N VAL A 95 -0.43 -2.03 -6.93
CA VAL A 95 0.77 -1.35 -7.43
C VAL A 95 1.75 -1.23 -6.28
N ILE A 96 2.95 -1.80 -6.43
CA ILE A 96 3.97 -1.80 -5.38
C ILE A 96 4.80 -0.52 -5.44
N SER A 97 5.46 -0.28 -6.57
CA SER A 97 6.35 0.87 -6.76
C SER A 97 6.33 1.36 -8.20
N LYS A 98 6.64 2.65 -8.39
CA LYS A 98 7.03 3.20 -9.69
C LYS A 98 8.51 2.83 -9.92
N ILE A 99 8.84 2.36 -11.11
CA ILE A 99 10.23 2.00 -11.43
C ILE A 99 11.02 3.29 -11.66
N ASN A 100 12.10 3.50 -10.89
CA ASN A 100 13.10 4.50 -11.24
C ASN A 100 14.09 3.89 -12.23
N TYR A 101 13.86 4.14 -13.52
CA TYR A 101 14.61 3.51 -14.61
C TYR A 101 16.09 3.88 -14.64
N MET A 102 16.48 4.99 -14.00
CA MET A 102 17.87 5.45 -13.98
C MET A 102 18.71 4.71 -12.95
N THR A 103 18.11 4.30 -11.82
CA THR A 103 18.84 3.72 -10.68
C THR A 103 18.66 2.21 -10.56
N VAL A 104 17.58 1.65 -11.13
CA VAL A 104 17.22 0.23 -10.97
C VAL A 104 18.29 -0.75 -11.48
N VAL A 105 19.11 -0.32 -12.45
CA VAL A 105 20.17 -1.15 -13.03
C VAL A 105 21.28 -1.44 -12.01
N ASP A 106 21.50 -0.52 -11.08
CA ASP A 106 22.56 -0.60 -10.06
C ASP A 106 22.06 -1.19 -8.73
N GLU A 107 20.75 -1.39 -8.57
CA GLU A 107 20.14 -1.91 -7.33
C GLU A 107 20.29 -3.44 -7.20
N THR A 108 20.82 -3.95 -6.09
CA THR A 108 20.70 -5.39 -5.74
C THR A 108 19.34 -5.67 -5.09
N TRP A 109 18.92 -6.94 -4.95
CA TRP A 109 17.64 -7.24 -4.30
C TRP A 109 17.61 -6.69 -2.88
N GLU A 110 18.67 -6.95 -2.12
CA GLU A 110 18.84 -6.59 -0.71
C GLU A 110 18.82 -5.08 -0.47
N THR A 111 19.21 -4.29 -1.48
CA THR A 111 19.29 -2.82 -1.37
C THR A 111 18.22 -2.10 -2.20
N SER A 112 17.45 -2.84 -2.99
CA SER A 112 16.49 -2.26 -3.95
C SER A 112 15.35 -1.52 -3.28
N SER A 113 14.93 -0.44 -3.92
CA SER A 113 13.72 0.30 -3.58
C SER A 113 12.47 -0.59 -3.62
N LEU A 114 12.47 -1.58 -4.52
CA LEU A 114 11.41 -2.57 -4.61
C LEU A 114 11.33 -3.45 -3.35
N GLN A 115 12.46 -4.01 -2.90
CA GLN A 115 12.49 -4.87 -1.73
C GLN A 115 12.05 -4.08 -0.48
N LYS A 116 12.53 -2.84 -0.32
CA LYS A 116 12.14 -1.97 0.79
C LYS A 116 10.62 -1.80 0.87
N LYS A 117 9.97 -1.49 -0.26
CA LYS A 117 8.50 -1.35 -0.35
C LYS A 117 7.74 -2.67 -0.22
N LEU A 118 8.38 -3.80 -0.50
CA LEU A 118 7.80 -5.13 -0.31
C LEU A 118 8.08 -5.71 1.07
N HIS A 119 9.00 -5.14 1.85
CA HIS A 119 9.46 -5.75 3.08
C HIS A 119 8.29 -6.00 4.03
N LYS A 120 7.55 -4.94 4.35
CA LYS A 120 6.31 -4.96 5.12
C LYS A 120 5.29 -4.05 4.44
N ILE A 121 4.06 -4.53 4.26
CA ILE A 121 2.95 -3.73 3.74
C ILE A 121 1.82 -3.68 4.77
N LEU A 122 1.43 -2.48 5.19
CA LEU A 122 0.16 -2.22 5.83
C LEU A 122 -0.91 -2.04 4.76
N LEU A 123 -1.82 -3.00 4.67
CA LEU A 123 -2.83 -3.04 3.62
C LEU A 123 -4.22 -2.69 4.16
N VAL A 124 -4.80 -1.60 3.65
CA VAL A 124 -6.16 -1.15 3.93
C VAL A 124 -7.10 -1.62 2.82
N ALA A 125 -7.89 -2.65 3.12
CA ALA A 125 -8.88 -3.21 2.20
C ALA A 125 -10.26 -2.58 2.44
N ARG A 126 -10.89 -2.10 1.37
CA ARG A 126 -12.16 -1.34 1.44
C ARG A 126 -13.16 -1.80 0.41
N TRP A 127 -14.44 -1.49 0.60
CA TRP A 127 -15.42 -1.72 -0.45
C TRP A 127 -15.18 -0.83 -1.68
N ALA A 128 -15.52 -1.38 -2.85
CA ALA A 128 -15.51 -0.63 -4.09
C ALA A 128 -16.76 0.25 -4.21
N GLY A 129 -16.66 1.51 -3.79
CA GLY A 129 -17.69 2.55 -3.94
C GLY A 129 -17.27 3.67 -4.90
N LEU A 130 -18.04 4.77 -4.91
CA LEU A 130 -17.74 5.99 -5.66
C LEU A 130 -17.11 7.08 -4.78
N THR A 131 -17.62 7.26 -3.56
CA THR A 131 -17.27 8.38 -2.66
C THR A 131 -17.12 7.93 -1.21
N ASP A 132 -17.97 7.00 -0.74
CA ASP A 132 -17.88 6.47 0.62
C ASP A 132 -17.38 5.03 0.61
N PHE A 133 -16.17 4.86 1.15
CA PHE A 133 -15.50 3.58 1.20
C PHE A 133 -15.47 3.09 2.63
N ILE A 134 -16.38 2.17 2.96
CA ILE A 134 -16.29 1.44 4.21
C ILE A 134 -15.03 0.59 4.18
N ILE A 135 -14.16 0.83 5.16
CA ILE A 135 -12.93 0.08 5.35
C ILE A 135 -13.28 -1.22 6.04
N ARG A 136 -12.85 -2.33 5.45
CA ARG A 136 -13.29 -3.67 5.84
C ARG A 136 -12.28 -4.43 6.65
N LYS A 137 -11.01 -4.30 6.31
CA LYS A 137 -9.94 -5.11 6.87
C LYS A 137 -8.62 -4.39 6.73
N ILE A 138 -7.85 -4.37 7.81
CA ILE A 138 -6.51 -3.82 7.85
C ILE A 138 -5.55 -4.89 8.37
N VAL A 139 -4.52 -5.18 7.58
CA VAL A 139 -3.55 -6.23 7.87
C VAL A 139 -2.14 -5.73 7.60
N SER A 140 -1.20 -6.14 8.45
CA SER A 140 0.23 -6.04 8.17
C SER A 140 0.70 -7.35 7.52
N LEU A 141 1.42 -7.24 6.40
CA LEU A 141 1.89 -8.36 5.60
C LEU A 141 3.42 -8.30 5.47
N PRO A 142 4.17 -9.24 6.07
CA PRO A 142 5.60 -9.38 5.82
C PRO A 142 5.81 -10.11 4.48
N ILE A 143 5.71 -9.37 3.37
CA ILE A 143 5.61 -10.00 2.04
C ILE A 143 6.94 -10.67 1.63
N VAL A 144 8.09 -10.06 1.92
CA VAL A 144 9.40 -10.64 1.55
C VAL A 144 9.63 -12.00 2.21
N GLU A 145 9.31 -12.13 3.50
CA GLU A 145 9.46 -13.38 4.27
C GLU A 145 8.58 -14.52 3.75
N ARG A 146 7.43 -14.18 3.17
CA ARG A 146 6.50 -15.16 2.56
C ARG A 146 6.97 -15.68 1.21
N PHE A 147 7.96 -15.05 0.57
CA PHE A 147 8.49 -15.50 -0.70
C PHE A 147 9.71 -16.40 -0.53
N ARG A 148 9.70 -17.55 -1.22
CA ARG A 148 10.90 -18.38 -1.38
C ARG A 148 12.00 -17.55 -2.06
N LYS A 149 13.28 -17.73 -1.68
CA LYS A 149 14.45 -17.02 -2.27
C LYS A 149 14.45 -17.00 -3.80
N ARG A 150 14.07 -18.12 -4.45
CA ARG A 150 13.96 -18.19 -5.93
C ARG A 150 12.93 -17.22 -6.53
N ARG A 151 11.85 -16.90 -5.82
CA ARG A 151 10.82 -15.95 -6.26
C ARG A 151 11.27 -14.50 -6.06
N GLN A 152 12.03 -14.22 -5.00
CA GLN A 152 12.61 -12.90 -4.73
C GLN A 152 13.55 -12.46 -5.87
N ALA A 153 14.50 -13.32 -6.27
CA ALA A 153 15.40 -13.03 -7.38
C ALA A 153 14.67 -12.83 -8.72
N ARG A 154 13.59 -13.60 -8.98
CA ARG A 154 12.75 -13.42 -10.17
C ARG A 154 12.01 -12.10 -10.18
N LEU A 155 11.51 -11.63 -9.04
CA LEU A 155 10.81 -10.34 -8.94
C LEU A 155 11.73 -9.17 -9.30
N LEU A 156 12.99 -9.17 -8.85
CA LEU A 156 13.96 -8.15 -9.27
C LEU A 156 14.27 -8.25 -10.77
N ASN A 157 14.43 -9.46 -11.29
CA ASN A 157 14.70 -9.65 -12.71
C ASN A 157 13.51 -9.25 -13.59
N GLU A 158 12.28 -9.46 -13.14
CA GLU A 158 11.07 -8.94 -13.79
C GLU A 158 11.01 -7.41 -13.70
N TYR A 159 11.37 -6.85 -12.53
CA TYR A 159 11.46 -5.41 -12.31
C TYR A 159 12.47 -4.74 -13.26
N ARG A 160 13.65 -5.37 -13.45
CA ARG A 160 14.69 -4.95 -14.39
C ARG A 160 14.35 -5.26 -15.85
N SER A 161 13.72 -6.39 -16.17
CA SER A 161 13.34 -6.73 -17.55
C SER A 161 12.23 -5.81 -18.09
N ASN A 162 11.41 -5.23 -17.21
CA ASN A 162 10.48 -4.17 -17.61
C ASN A 162 11.22 -2.88 -18.04
N HIS A 163 12.46 -2.66 -17.59
CA HIS A 163 13.31 -1.55 -18.04
C HIS A 163 13.83 -1.74 -19.48
N SER A 164 14.26 -2.95 -19.88
CA SER A 164 14.78 -3.21 -21.24
C SER A 164 13.73 -3.14 -22.34
N ALA A 165 12.44 -3.28 -22.00
CA ALA A 165 11.34 -3.22 -22.96
C ALA A 165 10.74 -1.81 -23.16
N GLY A 166 11.32 -0.74 -22.58
CA GLY A 166 10.82 0.63 -22.73
C GLY A 166 9.39 0.86 -22.19
N ARG A 167 8.86 -0.11 -21.44
CA ARG A 167 7.52 -0.02 -20.87
C ARG A 167 7.60 0.83 -19.61
N HIS A 168 6.83 1.92 -19.56
CA HIS A 168 6.56 2.69 -18.33
C HIS A 168 5.75 1.84 -17.32
N GLY A 169 6.30 0.69 -16.92
CA GLY A 169 5.66 -0.36 -16.13
C GLY A 169 5.64 -0.04 -14.65
N LYS A 170 4.49 -0.29 -14.03
CA LYS A 170 4.36 -0.42 -12.58
C LYS A 170 4.43 -1.90 -12.24
N LEU A 171 5.23 -2.30 -11.26
CA LEU A 171 5.17 -3.67 -10.76
C LEU A 171 3.85 -3.86 -10.01
N ARG A 172 3.16 -4.96 -10.35
CA ARG A 172 1.83 -5.28 -9.82
C ARG A 172 1.82 -6.67 -9.21
N CYS A 173 1.25 -6.80 -8.02
CA CYS A 173 1.06 -8.09 -7.35
C CYS A 173 -0.44 -8.42 -7.25
N SER A 174 -0.77 -9.71 -7.39
CA SER A 174 -2.11 -10.21 -7.06
C SER A 174 -2.14 -10.60 -5.59
N LEU A 175 -3.10 -10.06 -4.85
CA LEU A 175 -3.36 -10.44 -3.46
C LEU A 175 -4.67 -11.22 -3.39
N GLU A 176 -4.60 -12.40 -2.78
CA GLU A 176 -5.78 -13.16 -2.40
C GLU A 176 -6.06 -12.91 -0.93
N PHE A 177 -7.30 -12.48 -0.64
CA PHE A 177 -7.78 -12.32 0.72
C PHE A 177 -8.57 -13.58 1.08
N SER A 178 -8.09 -14.33 2.06
CA SER A 178 -8.88 -15.38 2.71
C SER A 178 -9.38 -14.82 4.05
N ASP A 179 -10.63 -15.13 4.38
CA ASP A 179 -11.22 -14.83 5.70
C ASP A 179 -10.96 -15.94 6.72
N ARG A 180 -10.05 -16.88 6.42
CA ARG A 180 -9.56 -17.85 7.40
C ARG A 180 -8.52 -17.23 8.33
#